data_AF-A0AAU7NYA8-F1
#
_entry.id   AF-A0AAU7NYA8-F1
#
_cell.length_a   1.000
_cell.length_b   1.000
_cell.length_c   1.000
_cell.angle_alpha   90.00
_cell.angle_beta   90.00
_cell.angle_gamma   90.00
#
_symmetry.space_group_name_H-M   'P 1'
#
loop_
_entity.id
_entity.type
_entity.pdbx_description
1 polymer ?
#
loop_
_entity_poly.entity_id
_entity_poly.type
_entity_poly.pdbx_seq_one_letter_code
_entity_poly.pdbx_strand_id
1 'polypeptide(L)'
;MNFEDRAVAFIDVLGFKALVAGATQSNDQLKQLSELVDLLSSAVPTLDSDAHSSVAAHLIPRHIYISDCIILSAPLTDSDRQNYDGLSIVVMRAIQLAHHFLNAGYLIRGGISVGKVWHTDSNIVGPAYQEAYMLEHNGNEPIVVLSENNRVRP
;
A
#
# COMPACT_ATOMS: atom_id res chain seq x y z
N MET A 1 8.63 7.95 19.30
CA MET A 1 7.38 7.82 18.52
C MET A 1 6.89 9.23 18.23
N ASN A 2 6.95 9.66 16.97
CA ASN A 2 6.52 10.99 16.53
C ASN A 2 5.47 10.83 15.43
N PHE A 3 4.35 11.54 15.53
CA PHE A 3 3.29 11.50 14.53
C PHE A 3 3.50 12.61 13.49
N GLU A 4 3.47 12.25 12.22
CA GLU A 4 3.59 13.15 11.08
C GLU A 4 2.30 13.12 10.26
N ASP A 5 1.99 14.20 9.54
CA ASP A 5 0.92 14.17 8.55
C ASP A 5 1.43 13.42 7.31
N ARG A 6 0.80 12.28 7.04
CA ARG A 6 1.19 11.35 5.98
C ARG A 6 -0.04 10.93 5.18
N ALA A 7 0.15 10.73 3.88
CA ALA A 7 -0.78 9.93 3.09
C ALA A 7 -0.46 8.46 3.31
N VAL A 8 -1.47 7.62 3.51
CA VAL A 8 -1.32 6.19 3.81
C VAL A 8 -2.24 5.38 2.90
N ALA A 9 -1.72 4.30 2.33
CA ALA A 9 -2.53 3.27 1.67
C ALA A 9 -2.44 1.97 2.45
N PHE A 10 -3.58 1.30 2.61
CA PHE A 10 -3.68 -0.10 2.97
C PHE A 10 -4.20 -0.84 1.73
N ILE A 11 -3.46 -1.84 1.26
CA ILE A 11 -3.78 -2.61 0.05
C ILE A 11 -3.76 -4.09 0.42
N ASP A 12 -4.76 -4.83 -0.03
CA ASP A 12 -4.96 -6.26 0.23
C ASP A 12 -5.18 -7.05 -1.06
N VAL A 13 -4.66 -8.27 -1.13
CA VAL A 13 -4.83 -9.16 -2.29
C VAL A 13 -6.08 -10.03 -2.12
N LEU A 14 -7.03 -9.88 -3.05
CA LEU A 14 -8.26 -10.65 -3.03
C LEU A 14 -8.01 -12.16 -3.24
N GLY A 15 -8.70 -12.99 -2.45
CA GLY A 15 -8.69 -14.45 -2.60
C GLY A 15 -7.54 -15.17 -1.88
N PHE A 16 -6.63 -14.44 -1.23
CA PHE A 16 -5.47 -15.01 -0.55
C PHE A 16 -5.83 -16.11 0.46
N LYS A 17 -6.85 -15.87 1.30
CA LYS A 17 -7.32 -16.85 2.29
C LYS A 17 -7.68 -18.20 1.66
N ALA A 18 -8.37 -18.18 0.52
CA ALA A 18 -8.76 -19.42 -0.17
C ALA A 18 -7.54 -20.13 -0.77
N LEU A 19 -6.59 -19.36 -1.31
CA LEU A 19 -5.33 -19.90 -1.84
C LEU A 19 -4.49 -20.56 -0.74
N VAL A 20 -4.37 -19.94 0.44
CA VAL A 20 -3.66 -20.51 1.60
C VAL A 20 -4.30 -21.83 2.04
N ALA A 21 -5.63 -21.88 2.15
CA ALA A 21 -6.32 -23.11 2.51
C ALA A 21 -6.05 -24.23 1.50
N GLY A 22 -6.11 -23.92 0.20
CA GLY A 22 -5.83 -24.86 -0.88
C GLY A 22 -4.38 -25.35 -0.91
N ALA A 23 -3.42 -24.47 -0.62
CA ALA A 23 -1.99 -24.79 -0.57
C ALA A 23 -1.64 -25.88 0.45
N THR A 24 -2.46 -26.06 1.50
CA THR A 24 -2.27 -27.17 2.46
C THR A 24 -2.64 -28.55 1.91
N GLN A 25 -3.35 -28.60 0.78
CA GLN A 25 -3.90 -29.82 0.19
C GLN A 25 -3.38 -30.09 -1.23
N SER A 26 -2.79 -29.10 -1.90
CA SER A 26 -2.36 -29.19 -3.30
C SER A 26 -0.99 -28.54 -3.52
N ASN A 27 -0.07 -29.29 -4.12
CA ASN A 27 1.25 -28.79 -4.51
C ASN A 27 1.19 -27.68 -5.56
N ASP A 28 0.20 -27.74 -6.46
CA ASP A 28 0.01 -26.70 -7.48
C ASP A 28 -0.45 -25.38 -6.83
N GLN A 29 -1.35 -25.46 -5.84
CA GLN A 29 -1.78 -24.28 -5.09
C GLN A 29 -0.70 -23.76 -4.14
N LEU A 30 0.13 -24.65 -3.60
CA LEU A 30 1.32 -24.25 -2.82
C LEU A 30 2.32 -23.50 -3.69
N LYS A 31 2.53 -23.95 -4.93
CA LYS A 31 3.37 -23.24 -5.90
C LYS A 31 2.79 -21.87 -6.24
N GLN A 32 1.48 -21.79 -6.52
CA GLN A 32 0.80 -20.51 -6.77
C GLN A 32 0.92 -19.55 -5.58
N LEU A 33 0.76 -20.05 -4.34
CA LEU A 33 0.95 -19.25 -3.13
C LEU A 33 2.39 -18.74 -3.02
N SER A 34 3.38 -19.60 -3.28
CA SER A 34 4.79 -19.20 -3.28
C SER A 34 5.06 -18.08 -4.28
N GLU A 35 4.55 -18.21 -5.51
CA GLU A 35 4.69 -17.20 -6.56
C GLU A 35 4.02 -15.87 -6.16
N LEU A 36 2.88 -15.91 -5.49
CA LEU A 36 2.21 -14.70 -4.98
C LEU A 36 2.99 -14.05 -3.83
N VAL A 37 3.59 -14.82 -2.93
CA VAL A 37 4.44 -14.30 -1.85
C VAL A 37 5.69 -13.63 -2.43
N ASP A 38 6.30 -14.24 -3.45
CA ASP A 38 7.44 -13.64 -4.16
C ASP A 38 7.03 -12.34 -4.87
N LEU A 39 5.86 -12.32 -5.51
CA LEU A 39 5.28 -11.12 -6.12
C LEU A 39 5.07 -10.00 -5.08
N LEU A 40 4.46 -10.31 -3.93
CA LEU A 40 4.24 -9.36 -2.83
C LEU A 40 5.57 -8.74 -2.35
N SER A 41 6.58 -9.57 -2.09
CA SER A 41 7.87 -9.10 -1.55
C SER A 41 8.66 -8.23 -2.54
N SER A 42 8.46 -8.42 -3.84
CA SER A 42 9.16 -7.68 -4.90
C SER A 42 8.38 -6.46 -5.41
N ALA A 43 7.07 -6.36 -5.14
CA ALA A 43 6.19 -5.34 -5.71
C ALA A 43 6.69 -3.89 -5.48
N VAL A 44 6.94 -3.48 -4.24
CA VAL A 44 7.43 -2.10 -3.96
C VAL A 44 8.87 -1.90 -4.44
N PRO A 45 9.84 -2.81 -4.18
CA PRO A 45 11.20 -2.69 -4.73
C PRO A 45 11.26 -2.53 -6.25
N THR A 46 10.46 -3.28 -7.01
CA THR A 46 10.37 -3.16 -8.47
C THR A 46 9.84 -1.80 -8.90
N LEU A 47 8.90 -1.22 -8.15
CA LEU A 47 8.37 0.12 -8.45
C LEU A 47 9.30 1.25 -8.01
N ASP A 48 10.19 0.98 -7.06
CA ASP A 48 11.20 1.92 -6.57
C ASP A 48 12.44 1.98 -7.48
N SER A 49 12.79 0.90 -8.19
CA SER A 49 13.97 0.87 -9.07
C SER A 49 13.91 1.91 -10.20
N ASP A 50 12.71 2.29 -10.63
CA ASP A 50 12.50 3.32 -11.66
C ASP A 50 12.69 4.76 -11.14
N ALA A 51 12.68 4.96 -9.82
CA ALA A 51 12.73 6.30 -9.18
C ALA A 51 14.09 6.68 -8.60
N HIS A 52 15.04 5.74 -8.53
CA HIS A 52 16.13 5.78 -7.53
C HIS A 52 17.32 6.71 -7.82
N SER A 53 17.42 7.36 -8.98
CA SER A 53 18.62 8.16 -9.29
C SER A 53 18.60 9.62 -8.81
N SER A 54 17.47 10.15 -8.30
CA SER A 54 17.38 11.59 -7.95
C SER A 54 16.45 11.98 -6.78
N VAL A 55 15.78 11.02 -6.13
CA VAL A 55 14.81 11.31 -5.06
C VAL A 55 15.49 11.24 -3.68
N ALA A 56 15.21 12.23 -2.82
CA ALA A 56 15.72 12.23 -1.44
C ALA A 56 15.10 11.07 -0.64
N ALA A 57 15.90 10.37 0.15
CA ALA A 57 15.48 9.14 0.83
C ALA A 57 14.23 9.31 1.71
N HIS A 58 14.05 10.47 2.33
CA HIS A 58 12.88 10.73 3.20
C HIS A 58 11.55 10.89 2.44
N LEU A 59 11.61 11.09 1.12
CA LEU A 59 10.44 11.23 0.24
C LEU A 59 10.04 9.93 -0.44
N ILE A 60 10.91 8.90 -0.37
CA ILE A 60 10.58 7.56 -0.83
C ILE A 60 9.49 7.01 0.11
N PRO A 61 8.34 6.55 -0.41
CA PRO A 61 7.29 5.99 0.42
C PRO A 61 7.81 4.84 1.28
N ARG A 62 7.53 4.90 2.58
CA ARG A 62 7.79 3.79 3.50
C ARG A 62 6.77 2.69 3.25
N HIS A 63 7.18 1.44 3.40
CA HIS A 63 6.29 0.30 3.24
C HIS A 63 6.49 -0.77 4.30
N ILE A 64 5.41 -1.48 4.63
CA ILE A 64 5.41 -2.69 5.46
C ILE A 64 4.53 -3.72 4.77
N TYR A 65 4.97 -4.98 4.80
CA TYR A 65 4.17 -6.12 4.38
C TYR A 65 3.66 -6.88 5.60
N ILE A 66 2.38 -7.25 5.60
CA ILE A 66 1.81 -8.16 6.59
C ILE A 66 0.95 -9.17 5.84
N SER A 67 1.40 -10.43 5.77
CA SER A 67 0.70 -11.46 4.99
C SER A 67 0.55 -11.02 3.52
N ASP A 68 -0.68 -10.83 3.08
CA ASP A 68 -1.16 -10.42 1.76
C ASP A 68 -1.35 -8.90 1.63
N CYS A 69 -1.11 -8.16 2.70
CA CYS A 69 -1.32 -6.73 2.74
C CYS A 69 -0.02 -5.97 2.48
N ILE A 70 -0.12 -4.91 1.67
CA ILE A 70 0.91 -3.89 1.47
C ILE A 70 0.43 -2.61 2.11
N ILE A 71 1.22 -2.07 3.04
CA ILE A 71 0.95 -0.78 3.69
C ILE A 71 1.98 0.21 3.18
N LEU A 72 1.54 1.33 2.61
CA LEU A 72 2.40 2.39 2.09
C LEU A 72 2.14 3.69 2.82
N SER A 73 3.17 4.52 3.01
CA SER A 73 2.94 5.92 3.35
C SER A 73 4.02 6.87 2.85
N ALA A 74 3.62 8.08 2.53
CA ALA A 74 4.50 9.19 2.20
C ALA A 74 4.21 10.38 3.13
N PRO A 75 5.20 11.22 3.50
CA PRO A 75 4.92 12.54 4.07
C PRO A 75 3.86 13.26 3.22
N LEU A 76 2.94 14.03 3.82
CA LEU A 76 1.91 14.71 3.03
C LEU A 76 2.52 15.85 2.19
N THR A 77 3.40 16.63 2.81
CA THR A 77 4.11 17.78 2.24
C THR A 77 5.59 17.73 2.63
N ASP A 78 6.43 18.47 1.93
CA ASP A 78 7.85 18.61 2.25
C ASP A 78 8.25 20.09 2.31
N SER A 79 9.00 20.50 3.33
CA SER A 79 9.39 21.90 3.53
C SER A 79 10.40 22.38 2.48
N ASP A 80 11.23 21.48 1.96
CA ASP A 80 12.30 21.81 1.03
C ASP A 80 11.84 21.72 -0.43
N ARG A 81 10.69 21.07 -0.68
CA ARG A 81 10.10 20.88 -2.01
C ARG A 81 8.64 21.33 -2.04
N GLN A 82 8.40 22.59 -2.42
CA GLN A 82 7.06 23.17 -2.49
C GLN A 82 6.06 22.42 -3.41
N ASN A 83 6.56 21.73 -4.44
CA ASN A 83 5.72 20.98 -5.39
C ASN A 83 5.54 19.50 -5.00
N TYR A 84 5.97 19.10 -3.81
CA TYR A 84 5.81 17.74 -3.33
C TYR A 84 4.38 17.50 -2.83
N ASP A 85 3.74 16.45 -3.36
CA ASP A 85 2.41 16.00 -2.95
C ASP A 85 2.44 14.50 -2.65
N GLY A 86 2.49 14.18 -1.35
CA GLY A 86 2.53 12.80 -0.88
C GLY A 86 1.26 12.01 -1.18
N LEU A 87 0.10 12.68 -1.25
CA LEU A 87 -1.15 12.02 -1.57
C LEU A 87 -1.14 11.54 -3.02
N SER A 88 -0.75 12.41 -3.95
CA SER A 88 -0.59 12.04 -5.37
C SER A 88 0.40 10.88 -5.55
N ILE A 89 1.51 10.87 -4.79
CA ILE A 89 2.49 9.77 -4.83
C ILE A 89 1.86 8.45 -4.36
N VAL A 90 1.14 8.45 -3.23
CA VAL A 90 0.50 7.24 -2.70
C VAL A 90 -0.60 6.73 -3.62
N VAL A 91 -1.40 7.62 -4.22
CA VAL A 91 -2.42 7.26 -5.23
C VAL A 91 -1.76 6.64 -6.46
N MET A 92 -0.68 7.25 -6.98
CA MET A 92 0.05 6.69 -8.12
C MET A 92 0.64 5.31 -7.81
N ARG A 93 1.19 5.13 -6.60
CA ARG A 93 1.70 3.82 -6.16
C ARG A 93 0.59 2.77 -6.09
N ALA A 94 -0.59 3.12 -5.59
CA ALA A 94 -1.74 2.21 -5.58
C ALA A 94 -2.16 1.80 -7.00
N ILE A 95 -2.17 2.73 -7.97
CA ILE A 95 -2.43 2.44 -9.39
C ILE A 95 -1.37 1.50 -9.96
N GLN A 96 -0.08 1.79 -9.73
CA GLN A 96 1.02 0.95 -10.21
C GLN A 96 0.94 -0.47 -9.63
N LEU A 97 0.65 -0.62 -8.34
CA LEU A 97 0.43 -1.92 -7.71
C LEU A 97 -0.79 -2.62 -8.31
N ALA A 98 -1.91 -1.92 -8.53
CA ALA A 98 -3.08 -2.53 -9.16
C ALA A 98 -2.74 -3.14 -10.53
N HIS A 99 -1.99 -2.40 -11.36
CA HIS A 99 -1.53 -2.92 -12.65
C HIS A 99 -0.54 -4.09 -12.50
N HIS A 100 0.38 -4.00 -11.54
CA HIS A 100 1.39 -5.03 -11.29
C HIS A 100 0.74 -6.38 -10.91
N PHE A 101 -0.19 -6.37 -9.95
CA PHE A 101 -0.92 -7.56 -9.53
C PHE A 101 -1.88 -8.06 -10.60
N LEU A 102 -2.57 -7.15 -11.31
CA LEU A 102 -3.48 -7.52 -12.40
C LEU A 102 -2.76 -8.27 -13.53
N ASN A 103 -1.54 -7.84 -13.89
CA ASN A 103 -0.71 -8.52 -14.89
C ASN A 103 -0.32 -9.95 -14.47
N ALA A 104 -0.26 -10.21 -13.17
CA ALA A 104 -0.01 -11.54 -12.60
C ALA A 104 -1.30 -12.35 -12.34
N GLY A 105 -2.47 -11.81 -12.67
CA GLY A 105 -3.77 -12.47 -12.49
C GLY A 105 -4.40 -12.28 -11.12
N TYR A 106 -3.89 -11.36 -10.30
CA TYR A 106 -4.41 -11.05 -8.97
C TYR A 106 -5.12 -9.70 -8.95
N LEU A 107 -6.18 -9.59 -8.16
CA LEU A 107 -6.87 -8.34 -7.92
C LEU A 107 -6.55 -7.83 -6.53
N ILE A 108 -6.47 -6.52 -6.39
CA ILE A 108 -6.27 -5.87 -5.10
C ILE A 108 -7.46 -4.98 -4.75
N ARG A 109 -7.62 -4.74 -3.45
CA ARG A 109 -8.54 -3.72 -2.90
C ARG A 109 -7.84 -2.98 -1.77
N GLY A 110 -8.45 -1.90 -1.29
CA GLY A 110 -7.84 -1.15 -0.20
C GLY A 110 -8.47 0.20 0.10
N GLY A 111 -7.74 0.98 0.89
CA GLY A 111 -8.12 2.32 1.28
C GLY A 111 -6.92 3.27 1.35
N ILE A 112 -7.17 4.54 1.05
CA ILE A 112 -6.20 5.63 1.15
C ILE A 112 -6.77 6.72 2.07
N SER A 113 -5.98 7.15 3.05
CA SER A 113 -6.33 8.22 3.98
C SER A 113 -5.13 9.15 4.21
N VAL A 114 -5.39 10.31 4.78
CA VAL A 114 -4.39 11.32 5.13
C VAL A 114 -4.56 11.72 6.59
N GLY A 115 -3.45 11.80 7.32
CA GLY A 115 -3.44 12.32 8.67
C GLY A 115 -2.27 11.83 9.50
N LYS A 116 -2.43 11.87 10.83
CA LYS A 116 -1.36 11.55 11.78
C LYS A 116 -0.97 10.09 11.73
N VAL A 117 0.30 9.82 11.44
CA VAL A 117 0.91 8.48 11.45
C VAL A 117 2.34 8.54 11.96
N TRP A 118 2.72 7.55 12.75
CA TRP A 118 4.10 7.16 13.03
C TRP A 118 4.39 5.87 12.26
N HIS A 119 5.35 5.90 11.34
CA HIS A 119 5.68 4.76 10.48
C HIS A 119 7.19 4.52 10.46
N THR A 120 7.63 3.36 10.94
CA THR A 120 9.01 2.85 10.87
C THR A 120 9.11 1.73 9.85
N ASP A 121 10.30 1.14 9.70
CA ASP A 121 10.49 0.01 8.76
C ASP A 121 9.81 -1.29 9.24
N SER A 122 9.24 -1.29 10.44
CA SER A 122 8.68 -2.48 11.09
C SER A 122 7.32 -2.27 11.74
N ASN A 123 6.83 -1.02 11.85
CA ASN A 123 5.57 -0.75 12.50
C ASN A 123 4.90 0.54 11.99
N ILE A 124 3.58 0.56 12.04
CA ILE A 124 2.76 1.71 11.68
C ILE A 124 1.64 1.88 12.71
N VAL A 125 1.50 3.09 13.22
CA VAL A 125 0.46 3.45 14.18
C VAL A 125 -0.07 4.83 13.83
N GLY A 126 -1.40 4.99 13.86
CA GLY A 126 -2.04 6.30 13.74
C GLY A 126 -3.46 6.22 13.20
N PRO A 127 -4.29 7.25 13.46
CA PRO A 127 -5.67 7.29 13.01
C PRO A 127 -5.82 7.16 11.49
N ALA A 128 -4.92 7.75 10.69
CA ALA A 128 -5.02 7.63 9.24
C ALA A 128 -4.81 6.18 8.79
N TYR A 129 -3.82 5.46 9.33
CA TYR A 129 -3.66 4.03 9.04
C TYR A 129 -4.91 3.22 9.39
N GLN A 130 -5.50 3.46 10.56
CA GLN A 130 -6.74 2.78 10.98
C GLN A 130 -7.89 3.06 10.01
N GLU A 131 -8.04 4.29 9.56
CA GLU A 131 -9.04 4.68 8.56
C GLU A 131 -8.81 3.99 7.22
N ALA A 132 -7.58 3.97 6.70
CA ALA A 132 -7.24 3.29 5.46
C ALA A 132 -7.54 1.78 5.54
N TYR A 133 -7.23 1.14 6.67
CA TYR A 133 -7.56 -0.25 6.93
C TYR A 133 -9.09 -0.50 6.96
N MET A 134 -9.85 0.37 7.61
CA MET A 134 -11.32 0.22 7.66
C MET A 134 -11.98 0.42 6.30
N LEU A 135 -11.42 1.28 5.44
CA LEU A 135 -11.95 1.51 4.09
C LEU A 135 -11.87 0.27 3.19
N GLU A 136 -10.94 -0.65 3.44
CA GLU A 136 -10.85 -1.91 2.70
C GLU A 136 -12.12 -2.78 2.89
N HIS A 137 -12.84 -2.61 4.00
CA HIS A 137 -14.05 -3.37 4.31
C HIS A 137 -15.32 -2.79 3.65
N ASN A 138 -15.22 -1.67 2.92
CA ASN A 138 -16.39 -0.99 2.34
C ASN A 138 -16.96 -1.67 1.08
N GLY A 139 -16.44 -2.84 0.68
CA GLY A 139 -16.94 -3.59 -0.46
C GLY A 139 -16.15 -4.87 -0.75
N ASN A 140 -16.65 -5.67 -1.68
CA ASN A 140 -15.95 -6.85 -2.21
C ASN A 140 -15.31 -6.56 -3.59
N GLU A 141 -15.54 -5.37 -4.12
CA GLU A 141 -15.04 -4.91 -5.40
C GLU A 141 -13.53 -4.63 -5.32
N PRO A 142 -12.76 -4.88 -6.40
CA PRO A 142 -11.33 -4.61 -6.47
C PRO A 142 -11.06 -3.11 -6.63
N ILE A 143 -11.30 -2.35 -5.56
CA ILE A 143 -11.23 -0.89 -5.54
C ILE A 143 -10.33 -0.46 -4.38
N VAL A 144 -9.47 0.53 -4.65
CA VAL A 144 -8.75 1.28 -3.61
C VAL A 144 -9.49 2.60 -3.38
N VAL A 145 -10.17 2.73 -2.24
CA VAL A 145 -11.04 3.87 -1.93
C VAL A 145 -10.24 5.00 -1.31
N LEU A 146 -10.39 6.22 -1.84
CA LEU A 146 -9.85 7.43 -1.20
C LEU A 146 -10.83 7.96 -0.15
N SER A 147 -10.39 8.14 1.11
CA SER A 147 -11.24 8.69 2.18
C SER A 147 -11.82 10.06 1.81
N GLU A 148 -13.09 10.27 2.16
CA GLU A 148 -13.75 11.58 2.05
C GLU A 148 -13.20 12.60 3.05
N ASN A 149 -12.60 12.15 4.16
CA ASN A 149 -11.97 13.02 5.15
C ASN A 149 -10.69 13.70 4.62
N ASN A 150 -10.18 13.24 3.48
CA ASN A 150 -9.02 13.84 2.80
C ASN A 150 -9.34 15.18 2.12
N ARG A 151 -10.58 15.69 2.24
CA ARG A 151 -10.92 17.05 1.80
C ARG A 151 -10.22 18.05 2.70
N VAL A 152 -9.10 18.59 2.20
CA VAL A 152 -8.58 19.89 2.65
C VAL A 152 -9.76 20.86 2.54
N ARG A 153 -10.25 21.36 3.68
CA ARG A 153 -11.26 22.42 3.65
C ARG A 153 -10.65 23.60 2.89
N PRO A 154 -11.33 24.13 1.86
CA PRO A 154 -10.88 25.33 1.17
C PRO A 154 -10.76 26.51 2.13
#